data_AF-A0A5S9MJU7-F1
#
_entry.id   AF-A0A5S9MJU7-F1
#
_cell.length_a   1.000
_cell.length_b   1.000
_cell.length_c   1.000
_cell.angle_alpha   90.00
_cell.angle_beta   90.00
_cell.angle_gamma   90.00
#
_symmetry.space_group_name_H-M   'P 1'
#
loop_
_entity.id
_entity.type
_entity.pdbx_description
1 polymer ?
#
loop_
_entity_poly.entity_id
_entity_poly.type
_entity_poly.pdbx_seq_one_letter_code
_entity_poly.pdbx_strand_id
1 'polypeptide(L)'
;MKTDAADFFSKWITEKKLKQKGTTDIQGRFEQFMSMNDDTEGIFVASSDGKVFSRYPNQKMPAGYVATERDWYKDGWAKNGELSVSAPYATASTGTLVVTISKKLEDGSGVIAMNPDIANLVKESNSINIGKQGYAFIGSPDRTYVAHPTKKGTKLSGEWLEKMYSQDNGSMSYMFEGKEKQMEFTTNKATGWKIVGTMFVSEVEEAAQPVFNMAAIILAGALIIGGILIFFIIRSITKPLSTLVSSSKKISQEI
;
A
#
# COMPACT_ATOMS: atom_id res chain seq x y z
N MET A 1 -5.03 -8.66 -11.64
CA MET A 1 -4.46 -10.03 -11.77
C MET A 1 -5.32 -11.10 -11.08
N LYS A 2 -5.47 -11.12 -9.75
CA LYS A 2 -6.31 -12.14 -9.06
C LYS A 2 -7.81 -12.00 -9.33
N THR A 3 -8.27 -10.76 -9.44
CA THR A 3 -9.63 -10.39 -9.83
C THR A 3 -9.96 -10.91 -11.23
N ASP A 4 -9.00 -10.86 -12.15
CA ASP A 4 -9.14 -11.34 -13.53
C ASP A 4 -9.13 -12.87 -13.59
N ALA A 5 -8.34 -13.51 -12.73
CA ALA A 5 -8.35 -14.96 -12.56
C ALA A 5 -9.72 -15.44 -12.02
N ALA A 6 -10.26 -14.76 -11.00
CA ALA A 6 -11.57 -15.07 -10.45
C ALA A 6 -12.68 -14.89 -11.50
N ASP A 7 -12.59 -13.84 -12.34
CA ASP A 7 -13.50 -13.65 -13.48
C ASP A 7 -13.36 -14.79 -14.51
N PHE A 8 -12.14 -15.12 -14.92
CA PHE A 8 -11.89 -16.20 -15.87
C PHE A 8 -12.47 -17.54 -15.37
N PHE A 9 -12.17 -17.93 -14.14
CA PHE A 9 -12.65 -19.21 -13.58
C PHE A 9 -14.17 -19.19 -13.37
N SER A 10 -14.76 -18.04 -13.06
CA SER A 10 -16.22 -17.93 -12.92
C SER A 10 -16.98 -18.25 -14.22
N LYS A 11 -16.34 -18.01 -15.37
CA LYS A 11 -16.88 -18.30 -16.72
C LYS A 11 -16.50 -19.70 -17.20
N TRP A 12 -15.26 -20.12 -16.90
CA TRP A 12 -14.73 -21.40 -17.37
C TRP A 12 -15.31 -22.61 -16.64
N ILE A 13 -15.61 -22.48 -15.34
CA ILE A 13 -16.23 -23.55 -14.55
C ILE A 13 -17.74 -23.53 -14.76
N THR A 14 -18.28 -24.68 -15.17
CA THR A 14 -19.71 -24.89 -15.38
C THR A 14 -20.24 -26.04 -14.55
N GLU A 15 -21.56 -26.13 -14.42
CA GLU A 15 -22.24 -27.23 -13.72
C GLU A 15 -21.80 -28.60 -14.25
N LYS A 16 -21.61 -28.71 -15.57
CA LYS A 16 -21.11 -29.94 -16.22
C LYS A 16 -19.73 -30.35 -15.70
N LYS A 17 -18.81 -29.38 -15.53
CA LYS A 17 -17.46 -29.63 -15.01
C LYS A 17 -17.50 -29.98 -13.52
N LEU A 18 -18.38 -29.34 -12.74
CA LEU A 18 -18.56 -29.67 -11.33
C LEU A 18 -19.10 -31.10 -11.13
N LYS A 19 -20.00 -31.55 -12.01
CA LYS A 19 -20.56 -32.91 -11.98
C LYS A 19 -19.61 -33.99 -12.54
N GLN A 20 -18.49 -33.61 -13.14
CA GLN A 20 -17.50 -34.57 -13.62
C GLN A 20 -16.85 -35.29 -12.43
N LYS A 21 -16.82 -36.63 -12.49
CA LYS A 21 -16.30 -37.46 -11.40
C LYS A 21 -14.88 -37.04 -11.01
N GLY A 22 -14.72 -36.67 -9.74
CA GLY A 22 -13.43 -36.28 -9.17
C GLY A 22 -12.96 -34.86 -9.50
N THR A 23 -13.70 -34.07 -10.29
CA THR A 23 -13.33 -32.69 -10.67
C THR A 23 -11.91 -32.56 -11.25
N THR A 24 -11.40 -33.60 -11.91
CA THR A 24 -10.00 -33.71 -12.33
C THR A 24 -9.55 -32.59 -13.27
N ASP A 25 -10.41 -32.16 -14.18
CA ASP A 25 -10.15 -31.03 -15.08
C ASP A 25 -10.01 -29.70 -14.31
N ILE A 26 -10.85 -29.48 -13.30
CA ILE A 26 -10.79 -28.30 -12.43
C ILE A 26 -9.49 -28.33 -11.61
N GLN A 27 -9.17 -29.47 -10.99
CA GLN A 27 -7.95 -29.62 -10.19
C GLN A 27 -6.68 -29.39 -11.01
N GLY A 28 -6.58 -29.98 -12.20
CA GLY A 28 -5.42 -29.79 -13.07
C GLY A 28 -5.24 -28.34 -13.50
N ARG A 29 -6.34 -27.62 -13.76
CA ARG A 29 -6.27 -26.20 -14.12
C ARG A 29 -5.95 -25.30 -12.92
N PHE A 30 -6.42 -25.64 -11.73
CA PHE A 30 -6.03 -24.97 -10.50
C PHE A 30 -4.54 -25.16 -10.18
N GLU A 31 -4.02 -26.36 -10.36
CA GLU A 31 -2.60 -26.67 -10.21
C GLU A 31 -1.74 -25.84 -11.19
N GLN A 32 -2.12 -25.81 -12.47
CA GLN A 32 -1.41 -25.00 -13.47
C GLN A 32 -1.46 -23.50 -13.15
N PHE A 33 -2.60 -22.99 -12.69
CA PHE A 33 -2.71 -21.60 -12.29
C PHE A 33 -1.76 -21.29 -11.13
N MET A 34 -1.75 -22.13 -10.09
CA MET A 34 -0.94 -21.94 -8.90
C MET A 34 0.57 -22.09 -9.17
N SER A 35 0.98 -22.93 -10.12
CA SER A 35 2.40 -23.04 -10.48
C SER A 35 2.96 -21.80 -11.18
N MET A 36 2.08 -20.96 -11.75
CA MET A 36 2.42 -19.68 -12.36
C MET A 36 2.19 -18.48 -11.43
N ASN A 37 1.63 -18.70 -10.25
CA ASN A 37 1.12 -17.66 -9.36
C ASN A 37 1.47 -18.00 -7.89
N ASP A 38 2.73 -17.78 -7.53
CA ASP A 38 3.29 -18.05 -6.19
C ASP A 38 2.69 -17.15 -5.09
N ASP A 39 2.05 -16.06 -5.45
CA ASP A 39 1.29 -15.13 -4.61
C ASP A 39 -0.14 -15.60 -4.26
N THR A 40 -0.44 -16.90 -4.40
CA THR A 40 -1.74 -17.50 -4.08
C THR A 40 -1.58 -18.66 -3.10
N GLU A 41 -2.30 -18.64 -1.98
CA GLU A 41 -2.29 -19.73 -0.99
C GLU A 41 -3.16 -20.90 -1.44
N GLY A 42 -4.30 -20.62 -2.08
CA GLY A 42 -5.17 -21.66 -2.58
C GLY A 42 -6.30 -21.13 -3.44
N ILE A 43 -6.82 -22.01 -4.29
CA ILE A 43 -7.96 -21.78 -5.17
C ILE A 43 -8.95 -22.93 -5.01
N PHE A 44 -10.25 -22.62 -4.96
CA PHE A 44 -11.27 -23.61 -4.67
C PHE A 44 -12.65 -23.19 -5.16
N VAL A 45 -13.48 -24.19 -5.47
CA VAL A 45 -14.86 -24.01 -5.94
C VAL A 45 -15.80 -24.92 -5.17
N ALA A 46 -17.00 -24.41 -4.88
CA ALA A 46 -18.09 -25.20 -4.32
C ALA A 46 -19.36 -25.09 -5.17
N SER A 47 -20.08 -26.19 -5.36
CA SER A 47 -21.38 -26.20 -6.05
C SER A 47 -22.48 -25.58 -5.19
N SER A 48 -23.55 -25.12 -5.83
CA SER A 48 -24.74 -24.54 -5.20
C SER A 48 -25.50 -25.51 -4.31
N ASP A 49 -25.46 -26.80 -4.63
CA ASP A 49 -26.03 -27.86 -3.79
C ASP A 49 -25.09 -28.34 -2.67
N GLY A 50 -23.89 -27.77 -2.57
CA GLY A 50 -22.88 -28.09 -1.55
C GLY A 50 -22.25 -29.48 -1.67
N LYS A 51 -22.61 -30.28 -2.68
CA LYS A 51 -22.11 -31.66 -2.82
C LYS A 51 -20.71 -31.76 -3.41
N VAL A 52 -20.30 -30.74 -4.17
CA VAL A 52 -18.99 -30.69 -4.82
C VAL A 52 -18.19 -29.58 -4.19
N PHE A 53 -17.01 -29.94 -3.67
CA PHE A 53 -15.97 -29.01 -3.25
C PHE A 53 -14.65 -29.48 -3.84
N SER A 54 -13.99 -28.61 -4.60
CA SER A 54 -12.70 -28.90 -5.22
C SER A 54 -11.73 -27.78 -4.88
N ARG A 55 -10.51 -28.11 -4.46
CA ARG A 55 -9.48 -27.14 -4.08
C ARG A 55 -8.11 -27.55 -4.57
N TYR A 56 -7.23 -26.58 -4.73
CA TYR A 56 -5.80 -26.77 -4.84
C TYR A 56 -5.06 -25.72 -3.98
N PRO A 57 -3.98 -26.08 -3.26
CA PRO A 57 -3.49 -27.44 -3.06
C PRO A 57 -4.54 -28.34 -2.38
N ASN A 58 -4.49 -29.64 -2.66
CA ASN A 58 -5.36 -30.62 -2.01
C ASN A 58 -5.01 -30.68 -0.51
N GLN A 59 -5.95 -30.29 0.34
CA GLN A 59 -5.81 -30.35 1.79
C GLN A 59 -7.01 -31.06 2.41
N LYS A 60 -6.75 -31.83 3.46
CA LYS A 60 -7.80 -32.52 4.22
C LYS A 60 -8.67 -31.48 4.94
N MET A 61 -9.97 -31.50 4.66
CA MET A 61 -10.93 -30.63 5.34
C MET A 61 -11.39 -31.27 6.67
N PRO A 62 -11.74 -30.46 7.69
CA PRO A 62 -12.35 -30.96 8.91
C PRO A 62 -13.62 -31.78 8.63
N ALA A 63 -13.91 -32.74 9.50
CA ALA A 63 -15.17 -33.48 9.44
C ALA A 63 -16.36 -32.51 9.58
N GLY A 64 -17.38 -32.66 8.74
CA GLY A 64 -18.56 -31.78 8.74
C GLY A 64 -18.34 -30.41 8.07
N TYR A 65 -17.24 -30.20 7.34
CA TYR A 65 -17.04 -28.98 6.58
C TYR A 65 -18.12 -28.81 5.51
N VAL A 66 -18.90 -27.72 5.60
CA VAL A 66 -19.90 -27.31 4.62
C VAL A 66 -19.45 -26.02 3.95
N ALA A 67 -19.07 -26.10 2.67
CA ALA A 67 -18.53 -24.96 1.93
C ALA A 67 -19.54 -23.81 1.78
N THR A 68 -20.82 -24.13 1.59
CA THR A 68 -21.90 -23.16 1.37
C THR A 68 -22.23 -22.32 2.61
N GLU A 69 -21.82 -22.76 3.80
CA GLU A 69 -22.03 -22.03 5.05
C GLU A 69 -20.93 -21.02 5.36
N ARG A 70 -19.81 -21.05 4.61
CA ARG A 70 -18.66 -20.17 4.84
C ARG A 70 -18.92 -18.76 4.32
N ASP A 71 -18.32 -17.78 5.00
CA ASP A 71 -18.49 -16.36 4.65
C ASP A 71 -18.08 -16.07 3.21
N TRP A 72 -16.93 -16.60 2.75
CA TRP A 72 -16.51 -16.45 1.36
C TRP A 72 -17.55 -16.95 0.34
N TYR A 73 -18.31 -17.99 0.68
CA TYR A 73 -19.33 -18.53 -0.22
C TYR A 73 -20.55 -17.61 -0.24
N LYS A 74 -21.04 -17.25 0.95
CA LYS A 74 -22.19 -16.35 1.12
C LYS A 74 -21.92 -14.99 0.48
N ASP A 75 -20.73 -14.45 0.70
CA ASP A 75 -20.27 -13.18 0.16
C ASP A 75 -20.20 -13.21 -1.37
N GLY A 76 -19.57 -14.24 -1.95
CA GLY A 76 -19.49 -14.41 -3.40
C GLY A 76 -20.85 -14.66 -4.05
N TRP A 77 -21.75 -15.37 -3.37
CA TRP A 77 -23.10 -15.65 -3.84
C TRP A 77 -24.00 -14.40 -3.84
N ALA A 78 -23.93 -13.59 -2.78
CA ALA A 78 -24.77 -12.41 -2.59
C ALA A 78 -24.46 -11.28 -3.60
N LYS A 79 -23.24 -11.22 -4.11
CA LYS A 79 -22.77 -10.18 -5.05
C LYS A 79 -23.20 -10.40 -6.52
N ASN A 80 -24.06 -11.38 -6.78
CA ASN A 80 -24.72 -11.62 -8.09
C ASN A 80 -23.78 -11.56 -9.31
N GLY A 81 -22.59 -12.15 -9.20
CA GLY A 81 -21.59 -12.18 -10.28
C GLY A 81 -20.55 -11.05 -10.21
N GLU A 82 -20.66 -10.11 -9.27
CA GLU A 82 -19.55 -9.23 -8.90
C GLU A 82 -18.55 -9.96 -8.00
N LEU A 83 -17.32 -9.45 -7.95
CA LEU A 83 -16.30 -9.94 -7.04
C LEU A 83 -16.65 -9.53 -5.60
N SER A 84 -16.45 -10.45 -4.68
CA SER A 84 -16.54 -10.20 -3.25
C SER A 84 -15.22 -10.50 -2.57
N VAL A 85 -14.91 -9.74 -1.53
CA VAL A 85 -13.70 -9.93 -0.71
C VAL A 85 -14.14 -10.05 0.74
N SER A 86 -13.80 -11.18 1.36
CA SER A 86 -14.17 -11.45 2.74
C SER A 86 -13.41 -10.55 3.71
N ALA A 87 -13.91 -10.44 4.94
CA ALA A 87 -13.07 -10.01 6.06
C ALA A 87 -11.94 -11.04 6.30
N PRO A 88 -10.82 -10.66 6.96
CA PRO A 88 -9.80 -11.62 7.36
C PRO A 88 -10.35 -12.71 8.30
N TYR A 89 -10.10 -13.98 8.00
CA TYR A 89 -10.52 -15.11 8.83
C TYR A 89 -9.52 -16.27 8.79
N ALA A 90 -9.56 -17.15 9.79
CA ALA A 90 -8.73 -18.35 9.81
C ALA A 90 -9.30 -19.43 8.88
N THR A 91 -8.48 -19.98 7.97
CA THR A 91 -8.92 -21.06 7.08
C THR A 91 -9.38 -22.27 7.90
N ALA A 92 -10.37 -22.99 7.40
CA ALA A 92 -10.81 -24.24 8.01
C ALA A 92 -9.78 -25.38 7.87
N SER A 93 -8.85 -25.28 6.91
CA SER A 93 -7.90 -26.36 6.62
C SER A 93 -6.58 -26.25 7.36
N THR A 94 -6.00 -25.05 7.45
CA THR A 94 -4.69 -24.82 8.09
C THR A 94 -4.76 -23.94 9.32
N GLY A 95 -5.89 -23.23 9.55
CA GLY A 95 -5.98 -22.20 10.57
C GLY A 95 -5.23 -20.91 10.21
N THR A 96 -4.64 -20.82 9.02
CA THR A 96 -3.91 -19.63 8.56
C THR A 96 -4.88 -18.47 8.38
N LEU A 97 -4.50 -17.28 8.84
CA LEU A 97 -5.27 -16.06 8.61
C LEU A 97 -5.17 -15.62 7.14
N VAL A 98 -6.29 -15.69 6.42
CA VAL A 98 -6.43 -15.36 5.01
C VAL A 98 -7.51 -14.30 4.79
N VAL A 99 -7.51 -13.73 3.59
CA VAL A 99 -8.67 -13.07 3.00
C VAL A 99 -9.03 -13.84 1.73
N THR A 100 -10.31 -13.95 1.41
CA THR A 100 -10.76 -14.70 0.25
C THR A 100 -11.44 -13.79 -0.74
N ILE A 101 -10.98 -13.84 -1.99
CA ILE A 101 -11.65 -13.25 -3.15
C ILE A 101 -12.57 -14.32 -3.70
N SER A 102 -13.86 -14.02 -3.84
CA SER A 102 -14.89 -14.96 -4.28
C SER A 102 -15.79 -14.35 -5.34
N LYS A 103 -16.34 -15.20 -6.21
CA LYS A 103 -17.26 -14.82 -7.28
C LYS A 103 -18.22 -15.95 -7.60
N LYS A 104 -19.50 -15.64 -7.75
CA LYS A 104 -20.50 -16.59 -8.25
C LYS A 104 -20.16 -17.02 -9.67
N LEU A 105 -20.30 -18.30 -9.98
CA LEU A 105 -20.14 -18.82 -11.34
C LEU A 105 -21.20 -18.22 -12.27
N GLU A 106 -20.86 -18.01 -13.54
CA GLU A 106 -21.74 -17.34 -14.52
C GLU A 106 -23.05 -18.11 -14.75
N ASP A 107 -22.99 -19.44 -14.75
CA ASP A 107 -24.17 -20.31 -14.87
C ASP A 107 -24.92 -20.51 -13.54
N GLY A 108 -24.48 -19.85 -12.46
CA GLY A 108 -25.08 -19.94 -11.13
C GLY A 108 -24.91 -21.28 -10.42
N SER A 109 -24.08 -22.19 -10.95
CA SER A 109 -23.91 -23.54 -10.42
C SER A 109 -23.05 -23.62 -9.15
N GLY A 110 -22.45 -22.51 -8.72
CA GLY A 110 -21.56 -22.47 -7.56
C GLY A 110 -20.86 -21.14 -7.35
N VAL A 111 -19.80 -21.17 -6.53
CA VAL A 111 -18.92 -20.03 -6.23
C VAL A 111 -17.46 -20.47 -6.35
N ILE A 112 -16.68 -19.74 -7.14
CA ILE A 112 -15.22 -19.84 -7.18
C ILE A 112 -14.62 -18.88 -6.15
N ALA A 113 -13.55 -19.30 -5.50
CA ALA A 113 -12.83 -18.50 -4.54
C ALA A 113 -11.32 -18.77 -4.58
N MET A 114 -10.56 -17.78 -4.13
CA MET A 114 -9.11 -17.87 -4.00
C MET A 114 -8.63 -17.07 -2.80
N ASN A 115 -7.59 -17.58 -2.16
CA ASN A 115 -6.88 -16.93 -1.07
C ASN A 115 -5.58 -16.37 -1.63
N PRO A 116 -5.41 -15.04 -1.73
CA PRO A 116 -4.11 -14.44 -1.96
C PRO A 116 -3.16 -14.80 -0.82
N ASP A 117 -1.86 -14.96 -1.11
CA ASP A 117 -0.87 -15.14 -0.06
C ASP A 117 -0.62 -13.82 0.67
N ILE A 118 -1.32 -13.64 1.79
CA ILE A 118 -1.16 -12.46 2.65
C ILE A 118 0.25 -12.38 3.25
N ALA A 119 0.93 -13.50 3.48
CA ALA A 119 2.30 -13.47 4.00
C ALA A 119 3.26 -12.89 2.95
N ASN A 120 3.10 -13.28 1.68
CA ASN A 120 3.87 -12.68 0.61
C ASN A 120 3.52 -11.18 0.43
N LEU A 121 2.24 -10.79 0.48
CA LEU A 121 1.85 -9.37 0.45
C LEU A 121 2.47 -8.57 1.61
N VAL A 122 2.53 -9.13 2.81
CA VAL A 122 3.20 -8.49 3.96
C VAL A 122 4.71 -8.39 3.71
N LYS A 123 5.34 -9.45 3.20
CA LYS A 123 6.78 -9.45 2.89
C LYS A 123 7.13 -8.41 1.83
N GLU A 124 6.35 -8.33 0.76
CA GLU A 124 6.49 -7.32 -0.29
C GLU A 124 6.26 -5.93 0.28
N SER A 125 5.19 -5.73 1.05
CA SER A 125 4.91 -4.47 1.76
C SER A 125 6.05 -4.04 2.68
N ASN A 126 6.69 -4.99 3.37
CA ASN A 126 7.85 -4.74 4.23
C ASN A 126 9.14 -4.49 3.44
N SER A 127 9.23 -4.94 2.19
CA SER A 127 10.38 -4.67 1.32
C SER A 127 10.37 -3.24 0.76
N ILE A 128 9.22 -2.56 0.82
CA ILE A 128 9.10 -1.16 0.47
C ILE A 128 9.76 -0.33 1.57
N ASN A 129 10.97 0.16 1.31
CA ASN A 129 11.66 1.09 2.18
C ASN A 129 11.03 2.48 2.06
N ILE A 130 10.18 2.86 3.01
CA ILE A 130 9.67 4.22 3.14
C ILE A 130 10.45 4.92 4.24
N GLY A 131 11.39 5.78 3.88
CA GLY A 131 12.29 6.38 4.86
C GLY A 131 13.12 5.34 5.62
N LYS A 132 13.29 5.53 6.93
CA LYS A 132 13.96 4.61 7.86
C LYS A 132 12.98 3.83 8.75
N GLN A 133 11.86 4.44 9.13
CA GLN A 133 10.87 3.90 10.07
C GLN A 133 9.45 3.85 9.46
N GLY A 134 9.29 4.34 8.24
CA GLY A 134 8.06 4.19 7.48
C GLY A 134 7.84 2.76 7.02
N TYR A 135 6.58 2.45 6.71
CA TYR A 135 6.13 1.14 6.28
C TYR A 135 4.85 1.26 5.47
N ALA A 136 4.57 0.24 4.66
CA ALA A 136 3.28 0.06 4.02
C ALA A 136 2.39 -0.92 4.80
N PHE A 137 1.08 -0.74 4.69
CA PHE A 137 0.08 -1.68 5.20
C PHE A 137 -1.15 -1.70 4.28
N ILE A 138 -1.95 -2.76 4.39
CA ILE A 138 -3.22 -2.91 3.66
C ILE A 138 -4.36 -3.01 4.65
N GLY A 139 -5.34 -2.12 4.52
CA GLY A 139 -6.62 -2.14 5.24
C GLY A 139 -7.74 -2.70 4.37
N SER A 140 -8.66 -3.46 4.98
CA SER A 140 -9.88 -3.95 4.32
C SER A 140 -11.04 -2.96 4.47
N PRO A 141 -12.13 -3.10 3.68
CA PRO A 141 -13.31 -2.24 3.79
C PRO A 141 -13.94 -2.22 5.19
N ASP A 142 -13.87 -3.34 5.91
CA ASP A 142 -14.38 -3.48 7.28
C ASP A 142 -13.42 -2.92 8.35
N ARG A 143 -12.37 -2.20 7.92
CA ARG A 143 -11.35 -1.57 8.76
C ARG A 143 -10.54 -2.59 9.56
N THR A 144 -10.16 -3.70 8.93
CA THR A 144 -9.21 -4.68 9.50
C THR A 144 -7.87 -4.64 8.76
N TYR A 145 -6.76 -4.77 9.48
CA TYR A 145 -5.43 -4.91 8.89
C TYR A 145 -5.34 -6.25 8.14
N VAL A 146 -5.31 -6.18 6.81
CA VAL A 146 -5.06 -7.33 5.94
C VAL A 146 -3.57 -7.66 5.96
N ALA A 147 -2.73 -6.65 5.74
CA ALA A 147 -1.28 -6.74 5.81
C ALA A 147 -0.76 -5.60 6.70
N HIS A 148 0.06 -5.91 7.70
CA HIS A 148 0.73 -4.93 8.55
C HIS A 148 1.97 -5.58 9.16
N PRO A 149 3.09 -4.85 9.37
CA PRO A 149 4.30 -5.41 9.98
C PRO A 149 4.05 -6.20 11.28
N THR A 150 3.16 -5.69 12.14
CA THR A 150 2.91 -6.25 13.49
C THR A 150 1.44 -6.44 13.88
N LYS A 151 0.47 -5.94 13.12
CA LYS A 151 -0.94 -5.81 13.55
C LYS A 151 -1.93 -6.58 12.66
N LYS A 152 -1.46 -7.55 11.87
CA LYS A 152 -2.30 -8.36 10.95
C LYS A 152 -3.51 -8.95 11.67
N GLY A 153 -4.70 -8.80 11.08
CA GLY A 153 -5.97 -9.34 11.60
C GLY A 153 -6.64 -8.50 12.69
N THR A 154 -6.01 -7.42 13.16
CA THR A 154 -6.62 -6.51 14.15
C THR A 154 -7.38 -5.37 13.46
N LYS A 155 -8.31 -4.73 14.19
CA LYS A 155 -9.03 -3.56 13.67
C LYS A 155 -8.11 -2.34 13.63
N LEU A 156 -8.24 -1.57 12.56
CA LEU A 156 -7.64 -0.24 12.49
C LEU A 156 -8.31 0.65 13.56
N SER A 157 -7.51 1.51 14.19
CA SER A 157 -7.99 2.48 15.17
C SER A 157 -7.32 3.85 14.97
N GLY A 158 -8.08 4.92 15.19
CA GLY A 158 -7.63 6.31 15.09
C GLY A 158 -8.63 7.23 14.42
N GLU A 159 -8.61 8.51 14.79
CA GLU A 159 -9.51 9.54 14.26
C GLU A 159 -9.30 9.80 12.75
N TRP A 160 -8.11 9.48 12.24
CA TRP A 160 -7.75 9.62 10.82
C TRP A 160 -8.46 8.65 9.89
N LEU A 161 -9.08 7.59 10.43
CA LEU A 161 -9.70 6.53 9.62
C LEU A 161 -10.87 7.02 8.78
N GLU A 162 -11.75 7.84 9.36
CA GLU A 162 -12.92 8.35 8.63
C GLU A 162 -12.47 9.16 7.41
N LYS A 163 -11.48 10.04 7.61
CA LYS A 163 -10.92 10.85 6.53
C LYS A 163 -10.27 9.97 5.46
N MET A 164 -9.48 8.97 5.86
CA MET A 164 -8.84 8.05 4.91
C MET A 164 -9.87 7.25 4.10
N TYR A 165 -10.90 6.68 4.74
CA TYR A 165 -11.89 5.85 4.05
C TYR A 165 -12.91 6.67 3.24
N SER A 166 -13.02 7.98 3.46
CA SER A 166 -13.90 8.87 2.68
C SER A 166 -13.41 9.21 1.27
N GLN A 167 -12.14 8.92 0.95
CA GLN A 167 -11.51 9.29 -0.33
C GLN A 167 -10.89 8.06 -0.99
N ASP A 168 -10.98 7.89 -2.31
CA ASP A 168 -10.34 6.73 -2.96
C ASP A 168 -8.81 6.77 -2.87
N ASN A 169 -8.22 7.95 -3.01
CA ASN A 169 -6.79 8.19 -2.93
C ASN A 169 -6.51 9.56 -2.30
N GLY A 170 -5.29 9.74 -1.79
CA GLY A 170 -4.87 11.03 -1.23
C GLY A 170 -3.68 10.90 -0.32
N SER A 171 -3.29 12.04 0.25
CA SER A 171 -2.25 12.15 1.26
C SER A 171 -2.76 12.96 2.46
N MET A 172 -2.32 12.61 3.66
CA MET A 172 -2.66 13.35 4.87
C MET A 172 -1.65 13.14 5.99
N SER A 173 -1.48 14.17 6.83
CA SER A 173 -0.82 14.04 8.13
C SER A 173 -1.80 13.56 9.20
N TYR A 174 -1.29 12.81 10.17
CA TYR A 174 -2.04 12.29 11.29
C TYR A 174 -1.13 12.02 12.49
N MET A 175 -1.73 11.97 13.68
CA MET A 175 -1.03 11.59 14.90
C MET A 175 -1.10 10.08 15.08
N PHE A 176 0.06 9.46 15.28
CA PHE A 176 0.20 8.05 15.63
C PHE A 176 1.06 7.93 16.88
N GLU A 177 0.47 7.45 17.98
CA GLU A 177 1.17 7.25 19.25
C GLU A 177 1.93 8.51 19.73
N GLY A 178 1.30 9.68 19.56
CA GLY A 178 1.87 10.98 19.98
C GLY A 178 2.92 11.58 19.03
N LYS A 179 3.20 10.93 17.89
CA LYS A 179 4.12 11.44 16.86
C LYS A 179 3.37 11.75 15.57
N GLU A 180 3.80 12.80 14.88
CA GLU A 180 3.24 13.14 13.58
C GLU A 180 3.76 12.21 12.49
N LYS A 181 2.84 11.59 11.76
CA LYS A 181 3.11 10.79 10.58
C LYS A 181 2.42 11.41 9.37
N GLN A 182 3.03 11.20 8.23
CA GLN A 182 2.40 11.41 6.94
C GLN A 182 2.01 10.06 6.35
N MET A 183 0.84 9.99 5.70
CA MET A 183 0.43 8.84 4.93
C MET A 183 0.02 9.24 3.52
N GLU A 184 0.24 8.33 2.58
CA GLU A 184 -0.39 8.30 1.28
C GLU A 184 -1.19 7.01 1.15
N PHE A 185 -2.36 7.09 0.53
CA PHE A 185 -3.22 5.94 0.36
C PHE A 185 -3.89 5.90 -1.01
N THR A 186 -4.22 4.69 -1.43
CA THR A 186 -5.02 4.42 -2.61
C THR A 186 -5.94 3.22 -2.38
N THR A 187 -7.10 3.21 -3.02
CA THR A 187 -8.11 2.16 -2.89
C THR A 187 -8.11 1.31 -4.15
N ASN A 188 -7.89 0.01 -3.98
CA ASN A 188 -8.07 -0.95 -5.06
C ASN A 188 -9.57 -1.13 -5.30
N LYS A 189 -10.09 -0.66 -6.43
CA LYS A 189 -11.52 -0.69 -6.74
C LYS A 189 -12.10 -2.10 -6.85
N ALA A 190 -11.28 -3.10 -7.19
CA ALA A 190 -11.75 -4.47 -7.37
C ALA A 190 -11.90 -5.23 -6.05
N THR A 191 -11.11 -4.88 -5.03
CA THR A 191 -11.14 -5.55 -3.71
C THR A 191 -11.67 -4.66 -2.59
N GLY A 192 -11.76 -3.35 -2.81
CA GLY A 192 -12.02 -2.34 -1.78
C GLY A 192 -10.86 -2.16 -0.79
N TRP A 193 -9.70 -2.80 -1.03
CA TRP A 193 -8.56 -2.68 -0.13
C TRP A 193 -7.92 -1.29 -0.20
N LYS A 194 -7.61 -0.76 0.98
CA LYS A 194 -6.82 0.45 1.17
C LYS A 194 -5.36 0.07 1.24
N ILE A 195 -4.55 0.49 0.27
CA ILE A 195 -3.09 0.36 0.33
C ILE A 195 -2.57 1.69 0.87
N VAL A 196 -1.79 1.62 1.95
CA VAL A 196 -1.33 2.82 2.68
C VAL A 196 0.18 2.73 2.88
N GLY A 197 0.91 3.76 2.46
CA GLY A 197 2.30 3.99 2.85
C GLY A 197 2.36 5.09 3.89
N THR A 198 3.13 4.91 4.97
CA THR A 198 3.24 5.93 6.02
C THR A 198 4.65 6.03 6.57
N MET A 199 5.06 7.23 6.97
CA MET A 199 6.36 7.53 7.62
C MET A 199 6.21 8.65 8.64
N PHE A 200 7.17 8.78 9.56
CA PHE A 200 7.19 9.91 10.48
C PHE A 200 7.67 11.18 9.77
N VAL A 201 7.05 12.32 10.06
CA VAL A 201 7.45 13.62 9.46
C VAL A 201 8.90 13.97 9.83
N SER A 202 9.32 13.63 11.06
CA SER A 202 10.70 13.83 11.53
C SER A 202 11.74 13.12 10.67
N GLU A 203 11.39 12.03 9.99
CA GLU A 203 12.34 11.33 9.09
C GLU A 203 12.68 12.17 7.86
N VAL A 204 11.70 12.93 7.36
CA VAL A 204 11.90 13.85 6.24
C VAL A 204 12.80 15.00 6.66
N GLU A 205 12.59 15.55 7.85
CA GLU A 205 13.43 16.61 8.43
C GLU A 205 14.87 16.14 8.64
N GLU A 206 15.05 14.97 9.26
CA GLU A 206 16.38 14.37 9.45
C GLU A 206 17.11 14.10 8.12
N ALA A 207 16.39 13.62 7.11
CA ALA A 207 16.96 13.37 5.78
C ALA A 207 17.31 14.68 5.05
N ALA A 208 16.55 15.75 5.28
CA ALA A 208 16.78 17.07 4.68
C ALA A 208 17.87 17.87 5.40
N GLN A 209 18.18 17.55 6.66
CA GLN A 209 19.13 18.31 7.49
C GLN A 209 20.53 18.47 6.85
N PRO A 210 21.16 17.45 6.24
CA PRO A 210 22.45 17.62 5.59
C PRO A 210 22.39 18.58 4.39
N VAL A 211 21.31 18.51 3.62
CA VAL A 211 21.09 19.39 2.46
C VAL A 211 20.91 20.82 2.93
N PHE A 212 20.12 21.03 3.99
CA PHE A 212 19.91 22.34 4.60
C PHE A 212 21.22 22.92 5.15
N ASN A 213 22.00 22.12 5.89
CA ASN A 213 23.29 22.55 6.43
C ASN A 213 24.27 22.93 5.32
N MET A 214 24.31 22.17 4.23
CA MET A 214 25.16 22.49 3.08
C MET A 214 24.72 23.78 2.38
N ALA A 215 23.41 23.97 2.18
CA ALA A 215 22.87 25.21 1.63
C ALA A 215 23.20 26.43 2.51
N ALA A 216 23.09 26.28 3.84
CA ALA A 216 23.45 27.32 4.80
C ALA A 216 24.95 27.69 4.75
N ILE A 217 25.84 26.70 4.63
CA ILE A 217 27.29 26.91 4.48
C ILE A 217 27.59 27.66 3.18
N ILE A 218 26.97 27.27 2.07
CA ILE A 218 27.14 27.94 0.77
C ILE A 218 26.66 29.38 0.84
N LEU A 219 25.49 29.62 1.44
CA LEU A 219 24.94 30.97 1.63
C LEU A 219 25.85 31.85 2.50
N ALA A 220 26.34 31.30 3.62
CA ALA A 220 27.28 32.01 4.49
C ALA A 220 28.59 32.35 3.77
N GLY A 221 29.14 31.40 3.00
CA GLY A 221 30.33 31.63 2.17
C GLY A 221 30.11 32.72 1.12
N ALA A 222 28.97 32.70 0.43
CA ALA A 222 28.61 33.72 -0.56
C ALA A 222 28.48 35.12 0.07
N LEU A 223 27.88 35.23 1.26
CA LEU A 223 27.77 36.49 2.00
C LEU A 223 29.15 37.02 2.43
N ILE A 224 30.04 36.15 2.91
CA ILE A 224 31.41 36.54 3.30
C ILE A 224 32.18 37.05 2.08
N ILE A 225 32.19 36.28 0.98
CA ILE A 225 32.90 36.67 -0.25
C ILE A 225 32.31 37.96 -0.82
N GLY A 226 30.97 38.07 -0.89
CA GLY A 226 30.28 39.28 -1.33
C GLY A 226 30.62 40.50 -0.47
N GLY A 227 30.63 40.33 0.85
CA GLY A 227 31.02 41.38 1.79
C GLY A 227 32.47 41.83 1.60
N ILE A 228 33.39 40.89 1.40
CA ILE A 228 34.81 41.19 1.10
C ILE A 228 34.92 41.97 -0.21
N LEU A 229 34.23 41.54 -1.28
CA LEU A 229 34.23 42.23 -2.56
C LEU A 229 33.69 43.66 -2.44
N ILE A 230 32.56 43.84 -1.75
CA ILE A 230 31.96 45.16 -1.49
C ILE A 230 32.95 46.04 -0.72
N PHE A 231 33.62 45.51 0.31
CA PHE A 231 34.64 46.25 1.06
C PHE A 231 35.79 46.73 0.16
N PHE A 232 36.31 45.87 -0.72
CA PHE A 232 37.36 46.24 -1.68
C PHE A 232 36.88 47.30 -2.68
N ILE A 233 35.65 47.17 -3.20
CA ILE A 233 35.06 48.15 -4.12
C ILE A 233 34.91 49.52 -3.43
N ILE A 234 34.33 49.57 -2.23
CA ILE A 234 34.18 50.82 -1.47
C ILE A 234 35.55 51.44 -1.22
N ARG A 235 36.54 50.66 -0.75
CA ARG A 235 37.89 51.18 -0.50
C ARG A 235 38.57 51.70 -1.76
N SER A 236 38.34 51.08 -2.91
CA SER A 236 38.87 51.50 -4.21
C SER A 236 38.26 52.82 -4.70
N ILE A 237 36.97 53.06 -4.45
CA ILE A 237 36.27 54.27 -4.88
C ILE A 237 36.42 55.42 -3.88
N THR A 238 36.20 55.16 -2.59
CA THR A 238 36.13 56.19 -1.55
C THR A 238 37.50 56.80 -1.24
N LYS A 239 38.60 56.03 -1.30
CA LYS A 239 39.95 56.59 -1.08
C LYS A 239 40.31 57.69 -2.08
N PRO A 240 40.27 57.48 -3.41
CA PRO A 240 40.55 58.54 -4.38
C PRO A 240 39.63 59.75 -4.23
N LEU A 241 38.33 59.53 -3.97
CA LEU A 241 37.37 60.61 -3.77
C LEU A 241 37.75 61.50 -2.58
N SER A 242 38.11 60.89 -1.45
CA SER A 242 38.59 61.61 -0.26
C SER A 242 39.87 62.41 -0.56
N THR A 243 40.78 61.86 -1.36
CA THR A 243 42.02 62.55 -1.76
C THR A 243 41.74 63.75 -2.67
N LEU A 244 40.80 63.63 -3.61
CA LEU A 244 40.38 64.75 -4.48
C LEU A 244 39.70 65.87 -3.68
N VAL A 245 38.78 65.51 -2.78
CA VAL A 245 38.09 66.49 -1.91
C VAL A 245 39.08 67.21 -1.00
N SER A 246 40.00 66.48 -0.36
CA SER A 246 41.02 67.10 0.50
C SER A 246 42.02 67.99 -0.26
N SER A 247 42.39 67.60 -1.49
CA SER A 247 43.24 68.43 -2.35
C SER A 247 42.53 69.72 -2.78
N SER A 248 41.25 69.64 -3.17
CA SER A 248 40.45 70.83 -3.50
C SER A 248 40.28 71.76 -2.30
N LYS A 249 40.09 71.22 -1.10
CA LYS A 249 39.96 72.00 0.14
C LYS A 249 41.25 72.74 0.51
N LYS A 250 42.42 72.14 0.26
CA LYS A 250 43.72 72.80 0.42
C LYS A 250 43.89 73.97 -0.55
N ILE A 251 43.52 73.79 -1.82
CA ILE A 251 43.59 74.86 -2.83
C ILE A 251 42.65 76.02 -2.49
N SER A 252 41.43 75.73 -2.01
CA SER A 252 40.47 76.75 -1.60
C SER A 252 40.86 77.54 -0.34
N GLN A 253 41.84 77.09 0.45
CA GLN A 253 42.35 77.83 1.61
C GLN A 253 43.59 78.67 1.30
N GLU A 254 44.21 78.48 0.13
CA GLU A 254 45.35 79.27 -0.34
C GLU A 254 44.96 80.38 -1.34
N ILE A 255 43.67 80.51 -1.66
CA ILE A 255 43.07 81.63 -2.41
C ILE A 255 42.31 82.51 -1.42
#